data_AF-R7MUA1-F1
#
_entry.id   AF-R7MUA1-F1
#
_cell.length_a   1.000
_cell.length_b   1.000
_cell.length_c   1.000
_cell.angle_alpha   90.00
_cell.angle_beta   90.00
_cell.angle_gamma   90.00
#
_symmetry.space_group_name_H-M   'P 1'
#
loop_
_entity.id
_entity.type
_entity.pdbx_description
1 polymer ?
#
loop_
_entity_poly.entity_id
_entity_poly.type
_entity_poly.pdbx_seq_one_letter_code
_entity_poly.pdbx_strand_id
1 'polypeptide(L)'
;MVRLCQSILTGSGYVPYYMYRQKYMAASFANIGYALPGSVSAYNIEMMEERQSVLAAGPGGATKFLCRDGHTLEKVYMPKDVDAYVQALAEKMAQRRRLCAIIYGKEDV
;
A
#
# COMPACT_ATOMS: atom_id res chain seq x y z
N MET A 1 7.37 21.33 -18.08
CA MET A 1 7.40 21.07 -16.61
C MET A 1 8.17 19.80 -16.25
N VAL A 2 7.71 18.59 -16.61
CA VAL A 2 8.36 17.31 -16.20
C VAL A 2 9.86 17.26 -16.49
N ARG A 3 10.29 17.59 -17.73
CA ARG A 3 11.72 17.61 -18.11
C ARG A 3 12.54 18.62 -17.29
N LEU A 4 11.95 19.77 -16.95
CA LEU A 4 12.61 20.80 -16.15
C LEU A 4 12.86 20.29 -14.73
N CYS A 5 11.84 19.71 -14.08
CA CYS A 5 11.98 19.10 -12.75
C CYS A 5 13.04 17.99 -12.75
N GLN A 6 13.03 17.11 -13.75
CA GLN A 6 14.02 16.05 -13.88
C GLN A 6 15.44 16.62 -13.99
N SER A 7 15.65 17.65 -14.81
CA SER A 7 16.96 18.30 -14.95
C SER A 7 17.45 18.94 -13.65
N ILE A 8 16.56 19.60 -12.90
CA ILE A 8 16.90 20.25 -11.63
C ILE A 8 17.28 19.20 -10.58
N LEU A 9 16.47 18.14 -10.45
CA LEU A 9 16.67 17.09 -9.45
C LEU A 9 17.96 16.31 -9.71
N THR A 10 18.16 15.88 -10.97
CA THR A 10 19.39 15.15 -11.36
C THR A 10 20.64 16.03 -11.25
N GLY A 11 20.56 17.31 -11.65
CA GLY A 11 21.64 18.27 -11.46
C GLY A 11 21.97 18.55 -10.00
N SER A 12 21.02 18.31 -9.09
CA SER A 12 21.19 18.41 -7.64
C SER A 12 21.58 17.08 -6.98
N GLY A 13 21.91 16.04 -7.76
CA GLY A 13 22.37 14.74 -7.27
C GLY A 13 21.26 13.76 -6.85
N TYR A 14 19.98 14.10 -7.07
CA TYR A 14 18.89 13.17 -6.80
C TYR A 14 18.78 12.14 -7.92
N VAL A 15 18.55 10.89 -7.54
CA VAL A 15 18.32 9.78 -8.47
C VAL A 15 16.86 9.33 -8.39
N PRO A 16 16.24 8.97 -9.53
CA PRO A 16 14.93 8.33 -9.51
C PRO A 16 15.07 6.96 -8.84
N TYR A 17 14.17 6.62 -7.91
CA TYR A 17 14.30 5.39 -7.13
C TYR A 17 13.02 4.54 -7.03
N TYR A 18 11.84 5.11 -7.31
CA TYR A 18 10.62 4.33 -7.43
C TYR A 18 9.68 4.94 -8.47
N MET A 19 8.76 4.11 -8.96
CA MET A 19 7.75 4.50 -9.92
C MET A 19 6.43 3.80 -9.59
N TYR A 20 5.32 4.53 -9.70
CA TYR A 20 4.00 3.93 -9.74
C TYR A 20 3.11 4.61 -10.78
N ARG A 21 2.07 3.89 -11.19
CA ARG A 21 1.04 4.41 -12.11
C ARG A 21 -0.26 4.62 -11.35
N GLN A 22 -0.75 5.85 -11.38
CA GLN A 22 -2.08 6.14 -10.86
C GLN A 22 -3.12 5.78 -11.93
N LYS A 23 -4.19 5.08 -11.51
CA LYS A 23 -5.31 4.76 -12.39
C LYS A 23 -5.99 6.07 -12.82
N TYR A 24 -6.27 6.21 -14.11
CA TYR A 24 -6.90 7.40 -14.73
C TYR A 24 -6.02 8.68 -14.78
N MET A 25 -4.71 8.55 -14.97
CA MET A 25 -3.88 9.72 -15.29
C MET A 25 -4.12 10.23 -16.71
N ALA A 26 -4.30 11.54 -16.86
CA ALA A 26 -4.23 12.19 -18.16
C ALA A 26 -2.83 11.97 -18.77
N ALA A 27 -2.81 11.54 -20.04
CA ALA A 27 -1.59 11.35 -20.85
C ALA A 27 -0.57 10.29 -20.34
N SER A 28 -1.02 9.29 -19.57
CA SER A 28 -0.22 8.08 -19.24
C SER A 28 1.18 8.35 -18.66
N PHE A 29 1.36 9.47 -17.96
CA PHE A 29 2.61 9.76 -17.25
C PHE A 29 2.82 8.82 -16.06
N ALA A 30 4.02 8.88 -15.50
CA ALA A 30 4.41 8.11 -14.33
C ALA A 30 4.65 9.02 -13.14
N ASN A 31 4.29 8.56 -11.95
CA ASN A 31 4.73 9.19 -10.72
C ASN A 31 6.09 8.57 -10.34
N ILE A 32 7.14 9.37 -10.42
CA ILE A 32 8.52 8.95 -10.15
C ILE A 32 9.00 9.72 -8.91
N GLY A 33 9.45 8.99 -7.91
CA GLY A 33 10.11 9.61 -6.77
C GLY A 33 11.60 9.70 -6.93
N TYR A 34 12.16 10.76 -6.37
CA TYR A 34 13.58 11.08 -6.39
C TYR A 34 14.11 11.12 -4.95
N ALA A 35 15.33 10.62 -4.75
CA ALA A 35 16.03 10.64 -3.47
C ALA A 35 17.52 10.86 -3.70
N LEU A 36 18.22 11.36 -2.67
CA LEU A 36 19.68 11.35 -2.68
C LEU A 36 20.19 9.92 -2.47
N PRO A 37 21.40 9.59 -2.94
CA PRO A 37 22.04 8.32 -2.61
C PRO A 37 22.06 8.08 -1.10
N GLY A 38 21.67 6.88 -0.68
CA GLY A 38 21.57 6.53 0.75
C GLY A 38 20.32 7.03 1.47
N SER A 39 19.46 7.84 0.82
CA SER A 39 18.21 8.34 1.40
C SER A 39 16.96 7.73 0.74
N VAL A 40 17.12 6.57 0.08
CA VAL A 40 16.00 5.83 -0.54
C VAL A 40 15.06 5.32 0.54
N SER A 41 13.75 5.57 0.36
CA SER A 41 12.73 5.08 1.29
C SER A 41 12.34 3.64 0.95
N ALA A 42 12.87 2.68 1.70
CA ALA A 42 12.48 1.27 1.59
C ALA A 42 10.96 1.10 1.82
N TYR A 43 10.39 1.80 2.80
CA TYR A 43 8.94 1.78 3.06
C TYR A 43 8.12 2.14 1.81
N ASN A 44 8.52 3.16 1.05
CA ASN A 44 7.79 3.54 -0.17
C ASN A 44 7.83 2.43 -1.23
N ILE A 45 8.98 1.76 -1.37
CA ILE A 45 9.14 0.65 -2.32
C ILE A 45 8.24 -0.52 -1.89
N GLU A 46 8.37 -0.97 -0.64
CA GLU A 46 7.61 -2.11 -0.11
C GLU A 46 6.09 -1.88 -0.16
N MET A 47 5.63 -0.67 0.17
CA MET A 47 4.21 -0.32 0.10
C MET A 47 3.67 -0.30 -1.33
N MET A 48 4.45 0.21 -2.30
CA MET A 48 4.05 0.24 -3.71
C MET A 48 4.08 -1.14 -4.35
N GLU A 49 5.01 -2.00 -3.94
CA GLU A 49 5.08 -3.41 -4.37
C GLU A 49 4.07 -4.32 -3.65
N GLU A 50 3.25 -3.78 -2.76
CA GLU A 50 2.27 -4.53 -1.96
C GLU A 50 2.93 -5.66 -1.13
N ARG A 51 4.15 -5.43 -0.61
CA ARG A 51 5.00 -6.41 0.11
C ARG A 51 4.77 -6.48 1.62
N GLN A 52 3.77 -5.77 2.14
CA GLN A 52 3.53 -5.67 3.57
C GLN A 52 2.05 -5.79 3.90
N SER A 53 1.79 -6.33 5.08
CA SER A 53 0.45 -6.31 5.67
C SER A 53 0.14 -4.92 6.22
N VAL A 54 -1.05 -4.42 5.90
CA VAL A 54 -1.53 -3.11 6.31
C VAL A 54 -2.75 -3.31 7.18
N LEU A 55 -2.72 -2.81 8.42
CA LEU A 55 -3.90 -2.79 9.29
C LEU A 55 -4.54 -1.41 9.21
N ALA A 56 -5.80 -1.36 8.79
CA ALA A 56 -6.56 -0.12 8.76
C ALA A 56 -7.53 -0.02 9.94
N ALA A 57 -7.77 1.21 10.40
CA ALA A 57 -8.77 1.56 11.40
C ALA A 57 -9.65 2.69 10.85
N GLY A 58 -10.96 2.62 11.15
CA GLY A 58 -11.95 3.63 10.74
C GLY A 58 -12.64 3.37 9.39
N PRO A 59 -13.66 4.19 9.06
CA PRO A 59 -14.44 4.09 7.83
C PRO A 59 -13.58 4.24 6.57
N GLY A 60 -13.89 3.46 5.53
CA GLY A 60 -13.19 3.47 4.25
C GLY A 60 -11.78 2.86 4.28
N GLY A 61 -11.30 2.41 5.44
CA GLY A 61 -10.04 1.71 5.57
C GLY A 61 -10.03 0.35 4.89
N ALA A 62 -8.85 -0.10 4.46
CA ALA A 62 -8.63 -1.44 3.92
C ALA A 62 -7.52 -2.14 4.70
N THR A 63 -7.86 -3.20 5.41
CA THR A 63 -6.84 -4.11 5.94
C THR A 63 -6.39 -5.03 4.81
N LYS A 64 -5.08 -5.20 4.65
CA LYS A 64 -4.46 -6.08 3.64
C LYS A 64 -3.52 -7.04 4.36
N PHE A 65 -3.63 -8.34 4.12
CA PHE A 65 -2.73 -9.36 4.67
C PHE A 65 -1.90 -9.96 3.55
N LEU A 66 -0.57 -9.89 3.69
CA LEU A 66 0.39 -10.55 2.81
C LEU A 66 0.35 -12.06 3.02
N CYS A 67 0.00 -12.78 1.95
CA CYS A 67 0.02 -14.23 1.92
C CYS A 67 1.45 -14.76 2.04
N ARG A 68 1.58 -16.05 2.36
CA ARG A 68 2.88 -16.72 2.52
C ARG A 68 3.73 -16.76 1.24
N ASP A 69 3.11 -16.54 0.09
CA ASP A 69 3.80 -16.41 -1.19
C ASP A 69 4.59 -15.09 -1.33
N GLY A 70 4.39 -14.11 -0.44
CA GLY A 70 5.08 -12.82 -0.46
C GLY A 70 4.60 -11.84 -1.55
N HIS A 71 3.56 -12.20 -2.32
CA HIS A 71 3.12 -11.44 -3.50
C HIS A 71 1.61 -11.23 -3.56
N THR A 72 0.82 -12.09 -2.92
CA THR A 72 -0.64 -12.01 -2.92
C THR A 72 -1.16 -11.35 -1.66
N LEU A 73 -2.25 -10.59 -1.78
CA LEU A 73 -2.90 -9.93 -0.66
C LEU A 73 -4.37 -10.32 -0.52
N GLU A 74 -4.73 -10.76 0.68
CA GLU A 74 -6.12 -10.85 1.11
C GLU A 74 -6.58 -9.52 1.73
N LYS A 75 -7.73 -8.99 1.28
CA LYS A 75 -8.16 -7.62 1.60
C LYS A 75 -9.52 -7.61 2.28
N VAL A 76 -9.64 -6.87 3.39
CA VAL A 76 -10.91 -6.58 4.08
C VAL A 76 -11.16 -5.08 4.03
N TYR A 77 -12.22 -4.69 3.33
CA TYR A 77 -12.62 -3.30 3.19
C TYR A 77 -13.69 -2.94 4.23
N MET A 78 -13.54 -1.76 4.82
CA MET A 78 -14.54 -1.17 5.69
C MET A 78 -15.47 -0.26 4.87
N PRO A 79 -16.78 -0.21 5.18
CA PRO A 79 -17.68 0.77 4.58
C PRO A 79 -17.16 2.20 4.77
N LYS A 80 -17.38 3.07 3.78
CA LYS A 80 -17.00 4.49 3.84
C LYS A 80 -18.00 5.31 4.65
N ASP A 81 -19.28 4.98 4.54
CA ASP A 81 -20.35 5.58 5.33
C ASP A 81 -20.22 5.16 6.79
N VAL A 82 -20.44 6.12 7.71
CA VAL A 82 -20.20 5.93 9.14
C VAL A 82 -21.22 4.97 9.75
N ASP A 83 -22.50 5.10 9.39
CA ASP A 83 -23.55 4.24 9.94
C ASP A 83 -23.37 2.80 9.45
N ALA A 84 -23.10 2.63 8.16
CA ALA A 84 -22.77 1.33 7.59
C ALA A 84 -21.49 0.73 8.21
N TYR A 85 -20.48 1.56 8.50
CA TYR A 85 -19.25 1.13 9.17
C TYR A 85 -19.55 0.56 10.56
N VAL A 86 -20.32 1.30 11.37
CA VAL A 86 -20.67 0.91 12.74
C VAL A 86 -21.47 -0.39 12.72
N GLN A 87 -22.46 -0.51 11.81
CA GLN A 87 -23.28 -1.72 11.66
C GLN A 87 -22.45 -2.94 11.25
N ALA A 88 -21.52 -2.78 10.31
CA ALA A 88 -20.69 -3.87 9.81
C ALA A 88 -19.46 -4.20 10.68
N LEU A 89 -19.15 -3.37 11.69
CA LEU A 89 -17.88 -3.43 12.41
C LEU A 89 -17.61 -4.81 13.02
N ALA A 90 -18.59 -5.38 13.73
CA ALA A 90 -18.43 -6.67 14.40
C ALA A 90 -18.12 -7.80 13.40
N GLU A 91 -18.88 -7.86 12.30
CA GLU A 91 -18.69 -8.83 11.22
C GLU A 91 -17.30 -8.68 10.57
N LYS A 92 -16.93 -7.45 10.19
CA LYS A 92 -15.64 -7.18 9.55
C LYS A 92 -14.45 -7.47 10.47
N MET A 93 -14.58 -7.23 11.77
CA MET A 93 -13.56 -7.59 12.74
C MET A 93 -13.40 -9.11 12.88
N ALA A 94 -14.50 -9.87 12.88
CA ALA A 94 -14.45 -11.33 12.88
C ALA A 94 -13.80 -11.87 11.59
N GLN A 95 -14.17 -11.32 10.43
CA GLN A 95 -13.56 -11.66 9.14
C GLN A 95 -12.05 -11.39 9.15
N ARG A 96 -11.63 -10.22 9.66
CA ARG A 96 -10.21 -9.86 9.76
C ARG A 96 -9.43 -10.82 10.65
N ARG A 97 -9.97 -11.20 11.81
CA ARG A 97 -9.35 -12.17 12.72
C ARG A 97 -9.22 -13.54 12.07
N ARG A 98 -10.27 -14.02 11.40
CA ARG A 98 -10.27 -15.31 10.70
C ARG A 98 -9.19 -15.36 9.60
N LEU A 99 -9.11 -14.33 8.76
CA LEU A 99 -8.11 -14.26 7.69
C LEU A 99 -6.68 -14.20 8.25
N CYS A 100 -6.46 -13.40 9.29
CA CYS A 100 -5.17 -13.33 9.98
C CYS A 100 -4.75 -14.72 10.50
N ALA A 101 -5.66 -15.45 11.14
CA ALA A 101 -5.41 -16.80 11.64
C ALA A 101 -5.14 -17.81 10.51
N ILE A 102 -5.84 -17.74 9.39
CA ILE A 102 -5.58 -18.63 8.24
C ILE A 102 -4.18 -18.38 7.65
N ILE A 103 -3.79 -17.11 7.52
CA ILE A 103 -2.54 -16.74 6.84
C ILE A 103 -1.33 -16.94 7.76
N TYR A 104 -1.42 -16.49 9.01
CA TYR A 104 -0.29 -16.47 9.97
C TYR A 104 -0.41 -17.48 11.10
N GLY A 105 -1.57 -18.09 11.30
CA GLY A 105 -1.72 -19.18 12.26
C GLY A 105 -0.87 -20.37 11.83
N LYS A 106 -0.05 -20.85 12.76
CA LYS A 106 0.59 -22.16 12.62
C LYS A 106 -0.50 -23.22 12.74
N GLU A 107 -0.41 -24.32 11.98
CA GLU A 107 -0.91 -25.58 12.54
C GLU A 107 -0.12 -25.76 13.83
N ASP A 108 -0.81 -25.81 14.96
CA ASP A 108 -0.19 -26.08 16.25
C ASP A 108 0.56 -27.43 16.13
N VAL A 109 1.89 -27.37 16.02
CA VAL A 109 2.83 -28.50 16.21
C VAL A 109 3.53 -28.29 17.53
#